data_AF-A0A4P9YLB3-F1
#
_entry.id   AF-A0A4P9YLB3-F1
#
_cell.length_a   1.000
_cell.length_b   1.000
_cell.length_c   1.000
_cell.angle_alpha   90.00
_cell.angle_beta   90.00
_cell.angle_gamma   90.00
#
_symmetry.space_group_name_H-M   'P 1'
#
loop_
_entity.id
_entity.type
_entity.pdbx_description
1 polymer ?
#
loop_
_entity_poly.entity_id
_entity_poly.type
_entity_poly.pdbx_seq_one_letter_code
_entity_poly.pdbx_strand_id
1 'polypeptide(L)'
;MGPLSFCGCGKQAFQKLCVDTTTFESCGQVCEKVFNCGIHKCARVCHSGECEPCDIKVQVECYCGKENCLKNCQKFKEKYEESRVGSYSCHQKCERPLGCGVHKCQLICHCGDCQSECSFSPKFVKTCPCGKKTVESILGHSRTACTDPIPVCESLCNKTLECGHKCQSNCHLGECSPCAVTVTRKCRCGRSEKTTLCSDSIEEYLCDFPCKQFKICGRHHCKLNCCPLSFKSKKGRKVIQENDEALEIFYHSCELTCNKLLTCGNHYCKE
;
A
#
# COMPACT_ATOMS: atom_id res chain seq x y z
N MET A 1 -51.07 7.61 -44.30
CA MET A 1 -50.40 6.51 -43.58
C MET A 1 -49.16 7.06 -42.89
N GLY A 2 -48.82 6.55 -41.72
CA GLY A 2 -47.62 6.96 -40.99
C GLY A 2 -46.34 6.33 -41.55
N PRO A 3 -45.16 6.78 -41.07
CA PRO A 3 -43.88 6.22 -41.47
C PRO A 3 -43.72 4.77 -40.99
N LEU A 4 -42.94 3.98 -41.74
CA LEU A 4 -42.51 2.65 -41.33
C LEU A 4 -41.75 2.75 -39.99
N SER A 5 -42.24 2.05 -38.99
CA SER A 5 -41.66 1.99 -37.64
C SER A 5 -41.16 0.58 -37.36
N PHE A 6 -40.05 0.43 -36.63
CA PHE A 6 -39.43 -0.87 -36.36
C PHE A 6 -39.57 -1.26 -34.89
N CYS A 7 -39.63 -2.56 -34.60
CA CYS A 7 -39.49 -3.06 -33.23
C CYS A 7 -38.17 -2.59 -32.61
N GLY A 8 -38.07 -2.59 -31.28
CA GLY A 8 -36.81 -2.32 -30.58
C GLY A 8 -35.66 -3.26 -30.94
N CYS A 9 -35.98 -4.40 -31.54
CA CYS A 9 -35.05 -5.37 -32.08
C CYS A 9 -34.57 -5.13 -33.52
N GLY A 10 -35.25 -4.29 -34.31
CA GLY A 10 -35.02 -4.09 -35.74
C GLY A 10 -35.46 -5.22 -36.68
N LYS A 11 -36.01 -6.33 -36.16
CA LYS A 11 -36.38 -7.53 -36.95
C LYS A 11 -37.74 -7.43 -37.65
N GLN A 12 -38.67 -6.63 -37.15
CA GLN A 12 -40.01 -6.44 -37.73
C GLN A 12 -40.32 -4.97 -37.91
N ALA A 13 -41.00 -4.65 -39.02
CA ALA A 13 -41.48 -3.33 -39.36
C ALA A 13 -43.00 -3.29 -39.35
N PHE A 14 -43.57 -2.22 -38.83
CA PHE A 14 -44.99 -1.95 -38.74
C PHE A 14 -45.29 -0.62 -39.43
N GLN A 15 -46.38 -0.54 -40.17
CA GLN A 15 -46.85 0.69 -40.78
C GLN A 15 -48.23 1.01 -40.24
N LYS A 16 -48.33 2.03 -39.39
CA LYS A 16 -49.57 2.41 -38.70
C LYS A 16 -50.06 3.79 -39.14
N LEU A 17 -51.24 4.14 -38.64
CA LEU A 17 -51.81 5.48 -38.79
C LEU A 17 -50.99 6.47 -37.95
N CYS A 18 -50.90 7.73 -38.39
CA CYS A 18 -50.01 8.73 -37.77
C CYS A 18 -50.30 8.98 -36.28
N VAL A 19 -51.54 8.72 -35.82
CA VAL A 19 -51.96 8.89 -34.42
C VAL A 19 -51.40 7.81 -33.48
N ASP A 20 -51.10 6.62 -34.01
CA ASP A 20 -50.64 5.46 -33.23
C ASP A 20 -49.11 5.33 -33.14
N THR A 21 -48.37 6.22 -33.80
CA THR A 21 -46.90 6.14 -33.96
C THR A 21 -46.10 6.45 -32.68
N THR A 22 -46.74 6.86 -31.58
CA THR A 22 -46.08 7.33 -30.35
C THR A 22 -45.77 6.20 -29.35
N THR A 23 -46.30 5.00 -29.55
CA THR A 23 -46.11 3.87 -28.62
C THR A 23 -45.11 2.87 -29.16
N PHE A 24 -44.17 2.46 -28.28
CA PHE A 24 -43.19 1.43 -28.60
C PHE A 24 -43.86 0.07 -28.80
N GLU A 25 -43.52 -0.62 -29.88
CA GLU A 25 -44.05 -1.95 -30.19
C GLU A 25 -42.97 -3.03 -30.10
N SER A 26 -43.24 -4.00 -29.24
CA SER A 26 -42.50 -5.25 -29.18
C SER A 26 -43.05 -6.23 -30.20
N CYS A 27 -42.18 -6.89 -30.95
CA CYS A 27 -42.58 -8.00 -31.84
C CYS A 27 -42.91 -9.30 -31.10
N GLY A 28 -42.79 -9.33 -29.76
CA GLY A 28 -42.97 -10.54 -28.94
C GLY A 28 -41.86 -11.59 -29.08
N GLN A 29 -40.95 -11.45 -30.05
CA GLN A 29 -39.83 -12.36 -30.26
C GLN A 29 -38.65 -12.04 -29.33
N VAL A 30 -37.78 -13.02 -29.11
CA VAL A 30 -36.53 -12.81 -28.37
C VAL A 30 -35.64 -11.83 -29.14
N CYS A 31 -35.08 -10.86 -28.42
CA CYS A 31 -34.29 -9.77 -28.99
C CYS A 31 -33.06 -10.30 -29.76
N GLU A 32 -32.35 -11.26 -29.18
CA GLU A 32 -31.13 -11.90 -29.73
C GLU A 32 -29.98 -10.94 -30.09
N LYS A 33 -30.10 -9.65 -29.78
CA LYS A 33 -29.00 -8.69 -29.89
C LYS A 33 -27.83 -9.16 -29.04
N VAL A 34 -26.63 -9.15 -29.61
CA VAL A 34 -25.41 -9.51 -28.90
C VAL A 34 -25.12 -8.43 -27.85
N PHE A 35 -24.89 -8.83 -26.61
CA PHE A 35 -24.51 -7.93 -25.53
C PHE A 35 -23.14 -7.27 -25.82
N ASN A 36 -22.76 -6.24 -25.05
CA ASN A 36 -21.47 -5.56 -25.22
C ASN A 36 -20.24 -6.51 -25.10
N CYS A 37 -20.41 -7.68 -24.48
CA CYS A 37 -19.40 -8.73 -24.36
C CYS A 37 -19.07 -9.43 -25.70
N GLY A 38 -19.91 -9.29 -26.74
CA GLY A 38 -19.65 -9.87 -28.06
C GLY A 38 -19.89 -11.38 -28.18
N ILE A 39 -20.07 -12.09 -27.05
CA ILE A 39 -20.18 -13.56 -27.01
C ILE A 39 -21.63 -14.00 -26.69
N HIS A 40 -22.30 -13.29 -25.78
CA HIS A 40 -23.65 -13.65 -25.32
C HIS A 40 -24.75 -12.83 -25.99
N LYS A 41 -25.90 -13.47 -26.24
CA LYS A 41 -27.09 -12.86 -26.88
C LYS A 41 -28.17 -12.53 -25.85
N CYS A 42 -28.92 -11.45 -26.10
CA CYS A 42 -30.05 -11.05 -25.26
C CYS A 42 -31.20 -12.06 -25.36
N ALA A 43 -31.51 -12.71 -24.23
CA ALA A 43 -32.59 -13.68 -24.10
C ALA A 43 -33.96 -13.05 -23.73
N ARG A 44 -34.04 -11.73 -23.59
CA ARG A 44 -35.31 -11.04 -23.28
C ARG A 44 -36.19 -10.96 -24.53
N VAL A 45 -37.49 -10.95 -24.32
CA VAL A 45 -38.46 -10.54 -25.35
C VAL A 45 -38.14 -9.12 -25.82
N CYS A 46 -38.49 -8.81 -27.07
CA CYS A 46 -38.20 -7.53 -27.68
C CYS A 46 -38.63 -6.38 -26.75
N HIS A 47 -37.68 -5.49 -26.47
CA HIS A 47 -37.83 -4.41 -25.50
C HIS A 47 -37.37 -3.10 -26.13
N SER A 48 -37.82 -1.98 -25.55
CA SER A 48 -37.33 -0.65 -25.87
C SER A 48 -36.00 -0.40 -25.16
N GLY A 49 -35.15 0.43 -25.76
CA GLY A 49 -33.85 0.80 -25.18
C GLY A 49 -32.70 -0.17 -25.47
N GLU A 50 -31.53 0.14 -24.92
CA GLU A 50 -30.31 -0.65 -25.06
C GLU A 50 -30.36 -1.92 -24.22
N CYS A 51 -29.69 -2.99 -24.67
CA CYS A 51 -29.59 -4.22 -23.89
C CYS A 51 -28.63 -4.00 -22.71
N GLU A 52 -29.02 -4.47 -21.52
CA GLU A 52 -28.20 -4.39 -20.31
C GLU A 52 -26.85 -5.11 -20.47
N PRO A 53 -25.80 -4.71 -19.74
CA PRO A 53 -24.50 -5.38 -19.81
C PRO A 53 -24.60 -6.86 -19.42
N CYS A 54 -23.71 -7.67 -19.98
CA CYS A 54 -23.70 -9.11 -19.73
C CYS A 54 -23.27 -9.42 -18.28
N ASP A 55 -24.19 -9.94 -17.46
CA ASP A 55 -23.89 -10.39 -16.08
C ASP A 55 -23.48 -11.87 -16.00
N ILE A 56 -23.32 -12.55 -17.14
CA ILE A 56 -22.89 -13.95 -17.16
C ILE A 56 -21.45 -14.01 -16.65
N LYS A 57 -21.26 -14.74 -15.55
CA LYS A 57 -19.94 -14.98 -14.95
C LYS A 57 -19.31 -16.19 -15.62
N VAL A 58 -18.12 -16.01 -16.14
CA VAL A 58 -17.29 -17.06 -16.73
C VAL A 58 -16.08 -17.32 -15.84
N GLN A 59 -15.65 -18.58 -15.80
CA GLN A 59 -14.44 -18.97 -15.10
C GLN A 59 -13.24 -18.58 -15.96
N VAL A 60 -12.34 -17.77 -15.40
CA VAL A 60 -11.09 -17.35 -16.05
C VAL A 60 -9.89 -17.77 -15.23
N GLU A 61 -8.78 -18.06 -15.90
CA GLU A 61 -7.50 -18.44 -15.27
C GLU A 61 -6.60 -17.22 -15.02
N CYS A 62 -5.78 -17.28 -13.96
CA CYS A 62 -4.71 -16.30 -13.71
C CYS A 62 -3.62 -16.38 -14.78
N TYR A 63 -2.77 -15.35 -14.92
CA TYR A 63 -1.57 -15.40 -15.78
C TYR A 63 -0.64 -16.58 -15.47
N CYS A 64 -0.73 -17.10 -14.25
CA CYS A 64 0.02 -18.24 -13.75
C CYS A 64 -0.59 -19.62 -14.00
N GLY A 65 -1.87 -19.72 -14.42
CA GLY A 65 -2.62 -20.97 -14.53
C GLY A 65 -2.91 -21.72 -13.22
N LYS A 66 -2.60 -21.13 -12.05
CA LYS A 66 -2.79 -21.78 -10.74
C LYS A 66 -4.19 -21.63 -10.18
N GLU A 67 -4.82 -20.49 -10.45
CA GLU A 67 -6.08 -20.12 -9.85
C GLU A 67 -7.08 -19.76 -10.92
N ASN A 68 -8.33 -20.11 -10.63
CA ASN A 68 -9.49 -19.82 -11.43
C ASN A 68 -10.40 -18.90 -10.61
N CYS A 69 -10.98 -17.89 -11.25
CA CYS A 69 -11.94 -17.00 -10.60
C CYS A 69 -13.13 -16.74 -11.53
N LEU A 70 -14.32 -16.60 -10.97
CA LEU A 70 -15.52 -16.20 -11.70
C LEU A 70 -15.48 -14.69 -11.92
N LYS A 71 -15.42 -14.28 -13.19
CA LYS A 71 -15.47 -12.87 -13.60
C LYS A 71 -16.61 -12.66 -14.59
N ASN A 72 -17.18 -11.46 -14.64
CA ASN A 72 -18.15 -11.10 -15.66
C ASN A 72 -17.56 -11.32 -17.05
N CYS A 73 -18.39 -11.79 -17.98
CA CYS A 73 -18.00 -12.00 -19.37
C CYS A 73 -17.61 -10.65 -20.00
N GLN A 74 -16.31 -10.39 -20.06
CA GLN A 74 -15.73 -9.27 -20.77
C GLN A 74 -15.26 -9.74 -22.16
N LYS A 75 -15.09 -8.82 -23.11
CA LYS A 75 -14.40 -9.12 -24.37
C LYS A 75 -12.95 -9.51 -24.06
N PHE A 76 -12.70 -10.80 -23.83
CA PHE A 76 -11.35 -11.35 -23.87
C PHE A 76 -10.91 -11.23 -25.33
N LYS A 77 -10.04 -10.26 -25.64
CA LYS A 77 -9.52 -10.11 -27.00
C LYS A 77 -8.91 -11.44 -27.41
N GLU A 78 -9.51 -12.06 -28.41
CA GLU A 78 -8.98 -13.22 -29.11
C GLU A 78 -7.61 -12.85 -29.69
N LYS A 79 -6.55 -13.31 -29.03
CA LYS A 79 -5.31 -13.68 -29.69
C LYS A 79 -4.93 -15.06 -29.17
N TYR A 80 -5.46 -16.05 -29.89
CA TYR A 80 -5.15 -17.45 -29.79
C TYR A 80 -3.78 -17.65 -30.46
N GLU A 81 -2.71 -17.60 -29.66
CA GLU A 81 -1.44 -18.24 -30.00
C GLU A 81 -1.01 -19.12 -28.81
N GLU A 82 -0.49 -20.29 -29.13
CA GLU A 82 -0.61 -21.57 -28.43
C GLU A 82 0.12 -21.75 -27.08
N SER A 83 0.37 -20.73 -26.25
CA SER A 83 1.16 -20.96 -25.01
C SER A 83 0.87 -20.08 -23.79
N ARG A 84 -0.41 -20.07 -23.38
CA ARG A 84 -0.96 -19.61 -22.06
C ARG A 84 -1.45 -18.17 -21.99
N VAL A 85 -2.76 -18.06 -21.79
CA VAL A 85 -3.52 -16.81 -21.65
C VAL A 85 -4.25 -16.83 -20.31
N GLY A 86 -3.62 -16.27 -19.28
CA GLY A 86 -4.38 -15.84 -18.12
C GLY A 86 -4.96 -14.44 -18.36
N SER A 87 -6.05 -14.11 -17.67
CA SER A 87 -6.74 -12.81 -17.85
C SER A 87 -6.48 -11.82 -16.72
N TYR A 88 -5.95 -12.29 -15.59
CA TYR A 88 -5.76 -11.48 -14.39
C TYR A 88 -4.57 -11.95 -13.54
N SER A 89 -4.09 -11.06 -12.67
CA SER A 89 -3.16 -11.42 -11.62
C SER A 89 -3.92 -11.91 -10.39
N CYS A 90 -3.64 -13.13 -9.93
CA CYS A 90 -4.21 -13.63 -8.68
C CYS A 90 -3.51 -13.08 -7.42
N HIS A 91 -2.51 -12.20 -7.58
CA HIS A 91 -1.70 -11.63 -6.50
C HIS A 91 -0.90 -12.65 -5.66
N GLN A 92 -0.93 -13.94 -6.00
CA GLN A 92 -0.06 -14.96 -5.42
C GLN A 92 1.30 -14.99 -6.11
N LYS A 93 2.29 -15.63 -5.47
CA LYS A 93 3.58 -15.91 -6.10
C LYS A 93 3.38 -16.80 -7.32
N CYS A 94 4.05 -16.47 -8.42
CA CYS A 94 3.88 -17.13 -9.70
C CYS A 94 4.35 -18.60 -9.67
N GLU A 95 5.43 -18.90 -8.95
CA GLU A 95 6.09 -20.22 -8.78
C GLU A 95 6.27 -21.08 -10.04
N ARG A 96 6.14 -20.51 -11.25
CA ARG A 96 6.52 -21.18 -12.50
C ARG A 96 8.01 -21.51 -12.45
N PRO A 97 8.44 -22.72 -12.89
CA PRO A 97 9.86 -23.09 -12.89
C PRO A 97 10.64 -22.13 -13.79
N LEU A 98 11.77 -21.62 -13.30
CA LEU A 98 12.72 -20.82 -14.07
C LEU A 98 13.54 -21.73 -14.99
N GLY A 99 14.25 -21.18 -15.98
CA GLY A 99 15.01 -21.95 -16.96
C GLY A 99 16.11 -22.86 -16.36
N CYS A 100 16.47 -22.66 -15.09
CA CYS A 100 17.37 -23.56 -14.36
C CYS A 100 16.74 -24.88 -13.89
N GLY A 101 15.42 -25.06 -14.01
CA GLY A 101 14.69 -26.27 -13.62
C GLY A 101 14.53 -26.50 -12.10
N VAL A 102 15.34 -25.86 -11.26
CA VAL A 102 15.32 -26.03 -9.79
C VAL A 102 14.59 -24.91 -9.06
N HIS A 103 14.79 -23.65 -9.48
CA HIS A 103 14.20 -22.50 -8.81
C HIS A 103 12.87 -22.10 -9.45
N LYS A 104 11.95 -21.64 -8.61
CA LYS A 104 10.61 -21.18 -9.02
C LYS A 104 10.52 -19.65 -8.97
N CYS A 105 9.77 -19.06 -9.89
CA CYS A 105 9.53 -17.63 -9.96
C CYS A 105 8.93 -17.08 -8.66
N GLN A 106 9.61 -16.12 -8.04
CA GLN A 106 9.18 -15.47 -6.79
C GLN A 106 8.36 -14.20 -7.02
N LEU A 107 8.18 -13.77 -8.29
CA LEU A 107 7.35 -12.61 -8.60
C LEU A 107 5.88 -12.90 -8.32
N ILE A 108 5.13 -11.86 -8.01
CA ILE A 108 3.67 -11.90 -8.01
C ILE A 108 3.18 -12.30 -9.41
N CYS A 109 2.05 -13.00 -9.50
CA CYS A 109 1.42 -13.39 -10.75
C CYS A 109 1.43 -12.21 -11.74
N HIS A 110 2.12 -12.37 -12.85
CA HIS A 110 2.38 -11.30 -13.81
C HIS A 110 2.07 -11.80 -15.22
N CYS A 111 1.74 -10.89 -16.12
CA CYS A 111 1.60 -11.22 -17.53
C CYS A 111 2.97 -11.51 -18.17
N GLY A 112 2.99 -12.33 -19.23
CA GLY A 112 4.19 -12.71 -19.97
C GLY A 112 5.00 -13.86 -19.35
N ASP A 113 6.12 -14.17 -19.99
CA ASP A 113 7.07 -15.19 -19.56
C ASP A 113 7.75 -14.82 -18.25
N CYS A 114 7.97 -15.82 -17.38
CA CYS A 114 8.82 -15.62 -16.22
C CYS A 114 10.26 -15.32 -16.65
N GLN A 115 11.01 -14.64 -15.78
CA GLN A 115 12.44 -14.43 -15.97
C GLN A 115 13.10 -15.79 -16.27
N SER A 116 13.65 -15.95 -17.47
CA SER A 116 14.24 -17.22 -17.89
C SER A 116 15.50 -17.56 -17.09
N GLU A 117 16.20 -16.51 -16.64
CA GLU A 117 17.45 -16.62 -15.91
C GLU A 117 17.25 -16.66 -14.39
N CYS A 118 17.90 -17.62 -13.74
CA CYS A 118 17.87 -17.75 -12.29
C CYS A 118 18.75 -16.67 -11.63
N SER A 119 18.19 -15.92 -10.68
CA SER A 119 18.91 -14.89 -9.91
C SER A 119 20.10 -15.44 -9.11
N PHE A 120 20.08 -16.73 -8.77
CA PHE A 120 21.17 -17.42 -8.05
C PHE A 120 22.20 -18.09 -8.97
N SER A 121 22.03 -17.97 -10.29
CA SER A 121 22.94 -18.54 -11.26
C SER A 121 24.35 -17.97 -11.10
N PRO A 122 25.41 -18.77 -11.30
CA PRO A 122 26.80 -18.33 -11.23
C PRO A 122 27.13 -17.15 -12.17
N LYS A 123 26.33 -16.95 -13.22
CA LYS A 123 26.45 -15.78 -14.11
C LYS A 123 26.12 -14.46 -13.40
N PHE A 124 25.18 -14.48 -12.45
CA PHE A 124 24.71 -13.28 -11.73
C PHE A 124 25.39 -13.13 -10.38
N VAL A 125 25.59 -14.22 -9.65
CA VAL A 125 26.23 -14.20 -8.32
C VAL A 125 27.73 -14.43 -8.46
N LYS A 126 28.47 -13.37 -8.81
CA LYS A 126 29.93 -13.39 -8.95
C LYS A 126 30.67 -12.97 -7.67
N THR A 127 29.98 -12.38 -6.71
CA THR A 127 30.56 -11.83 -5.47
C THR A 127 29.90 -12.42 -4.22
N CYS A 128 30.55 -12.26 -3.07
CA CYS A 128 29.95 -12.52 -1.76
C CYS A 128 28.61 -11.77 -1.64
N PRO A 129 27.73 -12.17 -0.72
CA PRO A 129 26.51 -11.40 -0.40
C PRO A 129 26.80 -9.94 -0.09
N CYS A 130 27.98 -9.64 0.47
CA CYS A 130 28.47 -8.30 0.78
C CYS A 130 28.98 -7.46 -0.42
N GLY A 131 29.21 -8.06 -1.59
CA GLY A 131 29.83 -7.43 -2.76
C GLY A 131 31.35 -7.19 -2.70
N LYS A 132 32.01 -7.35 -1.54
CA LYS A 132 33.43 -7.00 -1.34
C LYS A 132 34.45 -7.94 -1.98
N LYS A 133 34.19 -9.25 -1.96
CA LYS A 133 35.08 -10.28 -2.53
C LYS A 133 34.35 -11.05 -3.61
N THR A 134 35.06 -11.47 -4.65
CA THR A 134 34.52 -12.36 -5.68
C THR A 134 34.39 -13.78 -5.13
N VAL A 135 33.43 -14.54 -5.65
CA VAL A 135 33.24 -15.97 -5.32
C VAL A 135 34.52 -16.75 -5.63
N GLU A 136 35.14 -16.47 -6.77
CA GLU A 136 36.41 -17.08 -7.20
C GLU A 136 37.56 -16.78 -6.24
N SER A 137 37.63 -15.58 -5.66
CA SER A 137 38.66 -15.24 -4.66
C SER A 137 38.47 -15.96 -3.33
N ILE A 138 37.26 -16.41 -2.99
CA ILE A 138 36.97 -17.09 -1.72
C ILE A 138 37.12 -18.61 -1.88
N LEU A 139 36.61 -19.18 -2.96
CA LEU A 139 36.61 -20.64 -3.20
C LEU A 139 37.80 -21.11 -4.05
N GLY A 140 38.50 -20.21 -4.74
CA GLY A 140 39.52 -20.56 -5.74
C GLY A 140 38.96 -21.00 -7.10
N HIS A 141 37.64 -21.14 -7.22
CA HIS A 141 36.94 -21.51 -8.45
C HIS A 141 35.56 -20.84 -8.52
N SER A 142 34.95 -20.86 -9.71
CA SER A 142 33.58 -20.38 -9.90
C SER A 142 32.55 -21.45 -9.52
N ARG A 143 31.34 -21.00 -9.17
CA ARG A 143 30.19 -21.89 -8.96
C ARG A 143 29.75 -22.46 -10.31
N THR A 144 29.30 -23.71 -10.32
CA THR A 144 28.88 -24.42 -11.54
C THR A 144 27.35 -24.47 -11.67
N ALA A 145 26.66 -24.54 -10.53
CA ALA A 145 25.22 -24.61 -10.46
C ALA A 145 24.63 -23.49 -9.59
N CYS A 146 23.37 -23.13 -9.86
CA CYS A 146 22.62 -22.19 -9.03
C CYS A 146 22.32 -22.71 -7.61
N THR A 147 22.45 -24.03 -7.40
CA THR A 147 22.27 -24.72 -6.11
C THR A 147 23.53 -24.76 -5.26
N ASP A 148 24.70 -24.47 -5.83
CA ASP A 148 25.96 -24.46 -5.07
C ASP A 148 25.87 -23.40 -3.96
N PRO A 149 26.38 -23.65 -2.75
CA PRO A 149 26.31 -22.65 -1.68
C PRO A 149 27.02 -21.35 -2.08
N ILE A 150 26.43 -20.22 -1.74
CA ILE A 150 27.04 -18.90 -1.97
C ILE A 150 28.03 -18.64 -0.83
N PRO A 151 29.34 -18.48 -1.12
CA PRO A 151 30.33 -18.28 -0.08
C PRO A 151 30.17 -16.91 0.59
N VAL A 152 30.28 -16.90 1.92
CA VAL A 152 30.42 -15.68 2.72
C VAL A 152 31.89 -15.38 2.94
N CYS A 153 32.27 -14.10 2.99
CA CYS A 153 33.63 -13.72 3.34
C CYS A 153 33.73 -13.34 4.83
N GLU A 154 34.93 -13.34 5.38
CA GLU A 154 35.13 -13.02 6.80
C GLU A 154 35.07 -11.52 7.12
N SER A 155 34.90 -10.65 6.10
CA SER A 155 34.81 -9.20 6.29
C SER A 155 33.44 -8.76 6.81
N LEU A 156 33.40 -7.60 7.47
CA LEU A 156 32.14 -6.95 7.87
C LEU A 156 31.23 -6.69 6.66
N CYS A 157 29.93 -6.87 6.81
CA CYS A 157 28.94 -6.70 5.75
C CYS A 157 28.90 -5.25 5.24
N ASN A 158 28.81 -4.27 6.14
CA ASN A 158 28.75 -2.82 5.83
C ASN A 158 27.62 -2.38 4.88
N LYS A 159 26.63 -3.24 4.60
CA LYS A 159 25.41 -2.84 3.89
C LYS A 159 24.67 -1.78 4.70
N THR A 160 24.11 -0.78 4.00
CA THR A 160 23.28 0.25 4.62
C THR A 160 21.91 -0.34 4.96
N LEU A 161 21.54 -0.28 6.23
CA LEU A 161 20.23 -0.68 6.76
C LEU A 161 19.19 0.41 6.50
N GLU A 162 17.91 0.09 6.65
CA GLU A 162 16.81 1.07 6.47
C GLU A 162 16.94 2.29 7.41
N CYS A 163 17.50 2.10 8.60
CA CYS A 163 17.80 3.19 9.53
C CYS A 163 18.98 4.09 9.11
N GLY A 164 19.63 3.83 7.97
CA GLY A 164 20.77 4.58 7.45
C GLY A 164 22.15 4.16 8.00
N HIS A 165 22.18 3.35 9.06
CA HIS A 165 23.44 2.82 9.62
C HIS A 165 24.00 1.65 8.80
N LYS A 166 25.29 1.37 8.95
CA LYS A 166 25.97 0.24 8.30
C LYS A 166 25.88 -1.02 9.16
N CYS A 167 25.59 -2.16 8.54
CA CYS A 167 25.60 -3.47 9.18
C CYS A 167 27.00 -3.80 9.75
N GLN A 168 27.06 -4.06 11.06
CA GLN A 168 28.29 -4.34 11.81
C GLN A 168 28.58 -5.85 11.94
N SER A 169 27.71 -6.72 11.42
CA SER A 169 27.94 -8.17 11.39
C SER A 169 28.95 -8.55 10.30
N ASN A 170 29.61 -9.70 10.45
CA ASN A 170 30.36 -10.33 9.35
C ASN A 170 29.45 -10.61 8.14
N CYS A 171 30.03 -10.84 6.97
CA CYS A 171 29.26 -11.22 5.79
C CYS A 171 28.40 -12.44 6.12
N HIS A 172 27.11 -12.32 5.86
CA HIS A 172 26.13 -13.34 6.14
C HIS A 172 25.26 -13.55 4.90
N LEU A 173 24.49 -14.63 4.90
CA LEU A 173 23.44 -14.88 3.92
C LEU A 173 22.11 -14.34 4.46
N GLY A 174 21.23 -13.87 3.58
CA GLY A 174 19.92 -13.34 3.95
C GLY A 174 19.92 -11.86 4.38
N GLU A 175 18.86 -11.47 5.07
CA GLU A 175 18.63 -10.09 5.52
C GLU A 175 19.57 -9.72 6.66
N CYS A 176 19.92 -8.43 6.74
CA CYS A 176 20.82 -7.95 7.80
C CYS A 176 20.11 -7.93 9.15
N SER A 177 20.82 -8.30 10.21
CA SER A 177 20.34 -8.16 11.59
C SER A 177 19.94 -6.71 11.89
N PRO A 178 19.01 -6.50 12.85
CA PRO A 178 18.66 -5.17 13.32
C PRO A 178 19.91 -4.36 13.72
N CYS A 179 19.86 -3.06 13.48
CA CYS A 179 20.94 -2.12 13.79
C CYS A 179 21.31 -2.13 15.30
N ALA A 180 22.53 -2.57 15.60
CA ALA A 180 23.10 -2.57 16.95
C ALA A 180 23.78 -1.24 17.34
N VAL A 181 23.69 -0.21 16.49
CA VAL A 181 24.29 1.10 16.78
C VAL A 181 23.48 1.79 17.88
N THR A 182 24.17 2.26 18.92
CA THR A 182 23.59 3.08 19.98
C THR A 182 23.35 4.50 19.49
N VAL A 183 22.11 4.98 19.61
CA VAL A 183 21.70 6.34 19.27
C VAL A 183 21.23 7.08 20.51
N THR A 184 21.60 8.36 20.62
CA THR A 184 21.11 9.25 21.68
C THR A 184 19.85 9.96 21.20
N ARG A 185 18.71 9.64 21.82
CA ARG A 185 17.43 10.28 21.53
C ARG A 185 17.12 11.31 22.61
N LYS A 186 16.81 12.53 22.18
CA LYS A 186 16.33 13.58 23.08
C LYS A 186 14.84 13.36 23.32
N CYS A 187 14.41 13.57 24.56
CA CYS A 187 13.01 13.49 24.90
C CYS A 187 12.22 14.53 24.10
N ARG A 188 10.96 14.25 23.75
CA ARG A 188 10.04 15.19 23.11
C ARG A 188 10.02 16.57 23.77
N CYS A 189 10.10 16.62 25.11
CA CYS A 189 10.14 17.87 25.87
C CYS A 189 11.53 18.53 25.97
N GLY A 190 12.58 17.89 25.44
CA GLY A 190 13.96 18.39 25.39
C GLY A 190 14.72 18.41 26.72
N ARG A 191 14.20 17.76 27.77
CA ARG A 191 14.75 17.84 29.14
C ARG A 191 15.75 16.72 29.49
N SER A 192 15.53 15.53 28.96
CA SER A 192 16.40 14.37 29.14
C SER A 192 16.78 13.80 27.78
N GLU A 193 17.85 13.02 27.79
CA GLU A 193 18.28 12.23 26.66
C GLU A 193 18.50 10.80 27.14
N LYS A 194 18.18 9.84 26.27
CA LYS A 194 18.37 8.41 26.54
C LYS A 194 19.16 7.80 25.40
N THR A 195 20.23 7.10 25.73
CA THR A 195 21.00 6.31 24.78
C THR A 195 20.37 4.92 24.69
N THR A 196 20.00 4.52 23.48
CA THR A 196 19.27 3.28 23.19
C THR A 196 19.78 2.68 21.89
N LEU A 197 19.50 1.40 21.63
CA LEU A 197 19.81 0.82 20.33
C LEU A 197 18.90 1.43 19.26
N CYS A 198 19.46 1.65 18.07
CA CYS A 198 18.72 2.21 16.94
C CYS A 198 17.49 1.36 16.58
N SER A 199 17.57 0.04 16.79
CA SER A 199 16.49 -0.90 16.49
C SER A 199 15.35 -0.90 17.49
N ASP A 200 15.64 -0.62 18.76
CA ASP A 200 14.63 -0.61 19.83
C ASP A 200 13.75 0.66 19.82
N SER A 201 14.14 1.69 19.05
CA SER A 201 13.64 3.05 19.26
C SER A 201 12.93 3.60 18.04
N ILE A 202 11.79 2.98 17.70
CA ILE A 202 10.86 3.48 16.68
C ILE A 202 9.96 4.58 17.27
N GLU A 203 9.63 4.48 18.56
CA GLU A 203 8.74 5.42 19.26
C GLU A 203 9.48 6.65 19.81
N GLU A 204 8.75 7.76 19.95
CA GLU A 204 9.28 8.99 20.56
C GLU A 204 9.62 8.77 22.04
N TYR A 205 10.80 9.22 22.47
CA TYR A 205 11.20 9.12 23.88
C TYR A 205 10.42 10.14 24.74
N LEU A 206 9.57 9.64 25.64
CA LEU A 206 8.86 10.41 26.65
C LEU A 206 9.50 10.24 28.03
N CYS A 207 9.58 11.31 28.81
CA CYS A 207 10.16 11.27 30.15
C CYS A 207 9.11 11.48 31.25
N ASP A 208 9.34 10.92 32.44
CA ASP A 208 8.39 11.04 33.55
C ASP A 208 8.48 12.36 34.32
N PHE A 209 9.21 13.36 33.80
CA PHE A 209 9.37 14.63 34.48
C PHE A 209 8.10 15.49 34.33
N PRO A 210 7.56 16.03 35.44
CA PRO A 210 6.44 16.95 35.38
C PRO A 210 6.86 18.27 34.74
N CYS A 211 5.95 18.83 33.93
CA CYS A 211 6.09 20.15 33.33
C CYS A 211 6.21 21.22 34.41
N LYS A 212 7.12 22.18 34.22
CA LYS A 212 7.27 23.33 35.14
C LYS A 212 6.58 24.61 34.63
N GLN A 213 5.97 24.57 33.45
CA GLN A 213 5.33 25.73 32.83
C GLN A 213 4.02 26.09 33.53
N PHE A 214 3.72 27.38 33.62
CA PHE A 214 2.41 27.85 34.07
C PHE A 214 1.36 27.65 32.98
N LYS A 215 0.14 27.33 33.40
CA LYS A 215 -1.07 27.42 32.58
C LYS A 215 -1.32 28.88 32.17
N ILE A 216 -2.16 29.09 31.14
CA ILE A 216 -2.50 30.41 30.59
C ILE A 216 -3.04 31.35 31.68
N CYS A 217 -3.72 30.81 32.71
CA CYS A 217 -4.19 31.58 33.86
C CYS A 217 -3.08 32.19 34.74
N GLY A 218 -1.80 31.87 34.50
CA GLY A 218 -0.64 32.43 35.19
C GLY A 218 -0.46 32.01 36.65
N ARG A 219 -1.39 31.22 37.21
CA ARG A 219 -1.40 30.84 38.64
C ARG A 219 -1.23 29.35 38.92
N HIS A 220 -1.58 28.50 37.95
CA HIS A 220 -1.49 27.05 38.10
C HIS A 220 -0.36 26.50 37.23
N HIS A 221 0.39 25.53 37.74
CA HIS A 221 1.38 24.83 36.94
C HIS A 221 0.74 23.71 36.12
N CYS A 222 1.33 23.43 34.97
CA CYS A 222 1.02 22.27 34.17
C CYS A 222 1.40 20.99 34.96
N LYS A 223 0.46 20.05 35.08
CA LYS A 223 0.66 18.79 35.80
C LYS A 223 1.03 17.61 34.91
N LEU A 224 1.21 17.85 33.60
CA LEU A 224 1.49 16.80 32.62
C LEU A 224 2.97 16.39 32.68
N ASN A 225 3.20 15.08 32.71
CA ASN A 225 4.53 14.50 32.52
C ASN A 225 4.91 14.57 31.03
N CYS A 226 6.17 14.86 30.72
CA CYS A 226 6.65 15.06 29.35
C CYS A 226 5.83 16.06 28.51
N CYS A 227 5.42 17.20 29.08
CA CYS A 227 4.63 18.17 28.32
C CYS A 227 5.38 18.62 27.05
N PRO A 228 4.74 18.56 25.85
CA PRO A 228 5.35 18.94 24.59
C PRO A 228 5.68 20.43 24.49
N LEU A 229 5.24 21.25 25.44
CA LEU A 229 5.53 22.68 25.49
C LEU A 229 6.47 23.05 26.65
N SER A 230 7.05 22.07 27.34
CA SER A 230 7.94 22.31 28.49
C SER A 230 9.24 23.06 28.12
N PHE A 231 9.62 23.10 26.84
CA PHE A 231 10.84 23.78 26.38
C PHE A 231 10.68 25.30 26.20
N LYS A 232 9.45 25.84 26.18
CA LYS A 232 9.17 27.28 26.01
C LYS A 232 9.75 28.18 27.13
N SER A 233 10.24 27.60 28.24
CA SER A 233 10.91 28.33 29.34
C SER A 233 12.35 28.77 29.03
N LYS A 234 13.01 28.28 27.96
CA LYS A 234 14.39 28.71 27.63
C LYS A 234 14.35 29.98 26.78
N LYS A 235 14.72 31.12 27.36
CA LYS A 235 15.00 32.38 26.64
C LYS A 235 15.98 32.11 25.50
N GLY A 236 15.45 32.02 24.28
CA GLY A 236 16.22 31.77 23.05
C GLY A 236 15.27 31.39 21.93
N ARG A 237 15.02 32.32 21.02
CA ARG A 237 14.10 32.22 19.88
C ARG A 237 14.15 30.85 19.19
N LYS A 238 13.02 30.15 19.14
CA LYS A 238 12.66 29.27 18.02
C LYS A 238 11.30 29.69 17.49
N VAL A 239 11.20 29.69 16.17
CA VAL A 239 10.04 30.10 15.38
C VAL A 239 8.81 29.31 15.84
N ILE A 240 7.77 30.03 16.22
CA ILE A 240 6.44 29.50 16.57
C ILE A 240 5.80 29.09 15.25
N GLN A 241 5.40 27.83 15.09
CA GLN A 241 4.58 27.41 13.95
C GLN A 241 3.11 27.60 14.33
N GLU A 242 2.21 27.83 13.37
CA GLU A 242 0.77 28.10 13.63
C GLU A 242 0.07 26.99 14.46
N ASN A 243 0.63 25.77 14.49
CA ASN A 243 0.16 24.66 15.35
C ASN A 243 0.48 24.82 16.85
N ASP A 244 1.40 25.70 17.25
CA ASP A 244 1.85 25.85 18.64
C ASP A 244 0.85 26.59 19.54
N GLU A 245 0.03 27.48 19.00
CA GLU A 245 -0.98 28.26 19.75
C GLU A 245 -2.17 27.39 20.14
N ALA A 246 -2.67 26.56 19.22
CA ALA A 246 -3.71 25.58 19.49
C ALA A 246 -3.27 24.53 20.52
N LEU A 247 -2.01 24.07 20.45
CA LEU A 247 -1.45 23.14 21.43
C LEU A 247 -1.26 23.78 22.81
N GLU A 248 -0.96 25.09 22.86
CA GLU A 248 -0.84 25.82 24.11
C GLU A 248 -2.19 26.00 24.81
N ILE A 249 -3.24 26.31 24.05
CA ILE A 249 -4.61 26.31 24.56
C ILE A 249 -5.03 24.91 25.03
N PHE A 250 -4.69 23.86 24.27
CA PHE A 250 -5.06 22.48 24.60
C PHE A 250 -4.39 21.97 25.90
N TYR A 251 -3.07 22.15 26.05
CA TYR A 251 -2.32 21.58 27.19
C TYR A 251 -2.21 22.52 28.41
N HIS A 252 -2.33 23.83 28.19
CA HIS A 252 -2.12 24.83 29.24
C HIS A 252 -3.37 25.68 29.54
N SER A 253 -4.55 25.31 29.05
CA SER A 253 -5.82 25.83 29.55
C SER A 253 -6.08 25.41 31.00
N CYS A 254 -6.74 26.28 31.75
CA CYS A 254 -7.06 26.07 33.14
C CYS A 254 -8.57 25.97 33.32
N GLU A 255 -9.07 24.77 33.60
CA GLU A 255 -10.48 24.53 33.92
C GLU A 255 -10.81 24.78 35.41
N LEU A 256 -9.80 25.07 36.22
CA LEU A 256 -10.01 25.41 37.64
C LEU A 256 -10.44 26.87 37.75
N THR A 257 -11.70 27.10 38.11
CA THR A 257 -12.21 28.42 38.46
C THR A 257 -11.47 28.93 39.69
N CYS A 258 -10.85 30.11 39.59
CA CYS A 258 -10.00 30.63 40.66
C CYS A 258 -10.77 30.88 41.96
N ASN A 259 -12.11 31.07 41.92
CA ASN A 259 -13.09 31.18 43.03
C ASN A 259 -12.62 31.89 44.31
N LYS A 260 -11.61 32.74 44.18
CA LYS A 260 -10.93 33.43 45.27
C LYS A 260 -11.57 34.80 45.39
N LEU A 261 -11.92 35.18 46.61
CA LEU A 261 -12.47 36.48 46.93
C LEU A 261 -11.44 37.56 46.57
N LEU A 262 -11.84 38.50 45.72
CA LEU A 262 -11.03 39.63 45.30
C LEU A 262 -10.80 40.56 46.51
N THR A 263 -9.74 41.37 46.44
CA THR A 263 -9.37 42.33 47.50
C THR A 263 -10.46 43.36 47.82
N CYS A 264 -11.47 43.49 46.96
CA CYS A 264 -12.67 44.29 47.24
C CYS A 264 -13.65 43.62 48.23
N GLY A 265 -13.39 42.40 48.69
CA GLY A 265 -14.17 41.69 49.72
C GLY A 265 -15.55 41.19 49.30
N ASN A 266 -16.07 41.63 48.14
CA ASN A 266 -17.46 41.36 47.73
C ASN A 266 -17.59 40.57 46.42
N HIS A 267 -16.51 40.38 45.67
CA HIS A 267 -16.56 39.70 44.38
C HIS A 267 -15.56 38.53 44.35
N TYR A 268 -15.94 37.45 43.70
CA TYR A 268 -15.07 36.31 43.46
C TYR A 268 -14.49 36.39 42.05
N CYS A 269 -13.23 35.99 41.87
CA CYS A 269 -12.58 35.90 40.57
C CYS A 269 -13.37 34.93 39.66
N LYS A 270 -14.12 35.47 38.70
CA LYS A 270 -14.75 34.69 37.62
C LYS A 270 -13.75 34.58 36.47
N GLU A 271 -13.55 33.34 36.03
CA GLU A 271 -12.66 32.88 34.96
C GLU A 271 -11.23 33.42 35.01
#